data_AF-F8E8B6-F1
#
_entry.id   AF-F8E8B6-F1
#
_cell.length_a   1.000
_cell.length_b   1.000
_cell.length_c   1.000
_cell.angle_alpha   90.00
_cell.angle_beta   90.00
_cell.angle_gamma   90.00
#
_symmetry.space_group_name_H-M   'P 1'
#
loop_
_entity.id
_entity.type
_entity.pdbx_description
1 polymer ?
#
loop_
_entity_poly.entity_id
_entity_poly.type
_entity_poly.pdbx_seq_one_letter_code
_entity_poly.pdbx_strand_id
1 'polypeptide(L)'
;MKILKYLSLVALVVSFAFACAKAPVKMYDDTKAALNAAEQYNAKECATEEYNAAMEELKAAEEQMEEAKDHTFKGEYYDAAEKRLKAAQEKAAEAERVTKAMSKKNDRAAAELEELGKELDAIEADAQKYNVGNYDELVAKYEEAQGYIDDCEPGKANALIDEIKAGLQDAKEEIAAAKAEEMKESMAAEEETTKESSGVEKYTVVKGDTLWDISDRKYMNPFMWPLIYWANKDEIKDPDLIFPGQIFNINKDYYYSEKEEAINFAKTRGPWSLFDGK
;
A
#
# COMPACT_ATOMS: atom_id res chain seq x y z
N MET A 1 8.61 -12.01 -75.15
CA MET A 1 8.20 -11.59 -76.51
C MET A 1 6.78 -12.12 -76.75
N LYS A 2 5.89 -11.30 -77.34
CA LYS A 2 4.41 -11.44 -77.50
C LYS A 2 3.65 -11.05 -76.22
N ILE A 3 3.10 -9.84 -76.02
CA ILE A 3 2.22 -8.98 -76.85
C ILE A 3 1.04 -9.74 -77.41
N LEU A 4 -0.15 -9.56 -76.81
CA LEU A 4 -1.40 -9.43 -77.55
C LEU A 4 -2.44 -8.67 -76.71
N LYS A 5 -2.80 -7.50 -77.25
CA LYS A 5 -3.89 -6.62 -76.87
C LYS A 5 -5.23 -7.35 -77.06
N TYR A 6 -6.16 -7.22 -76.12
CA TYR A 6 -7.60 -7.20 -76.44
C TYR A 6 -8.31 -6.18 -75.55
N LEU A 7 -8.65 -5.06 -76.18
CA LEU A 7 -9.69 -4.14 -75.78
C LEU A 7 -11.03 -4.87 -75.80
N SER A 8 -11.69 -5.00 -74.65
CA SER A 8 -13.14 -5.11 -74.58
C SER A 8 -13.65 -4.21 -73.46
N LEU A 9 -14.09 -3.06 -73.94
CA LEU A 9 -14.83 -2.03 -73.24
C LEU A 9 -16.21 -2.60 -72.89
N VAL A 10 -16.40 -3.00 -71.64
CA VAL A 10 -17.73 -3.21 -71.04
C VAL A 10 -17.79 -2.28 -69.84
N ALA A 11 -18.23 -1.05 -70.10
CA ALA A 11 -18.70 -0.14 -69.07
C ALA A 11 -19.98 -0.75 -68.50
N LEU A 12 -19.83 -1.62 -67.50
CA LEU A 12 -20.94 -2.01 -66.65
C LEU A 12 -21.19 -0.80 -65.74
N VAL A 13 -22.13 0.03 -66.19
CA VAL A 13 -22.78 1.06 -65.37
C VAL A 13 -23.45 0.31 -64.23
N VAL A 14 -22.70 0.03 -63.17
CA VAL A 14 -23.29 -0.23 -61.87
C VAL A 14 -23.84 1.13 -61.46
N SER A 15 -25.12 1.32 -61.75
CA SER A 15 -25.94 2.36 -61.17
C SER A 15 -25.86 2.22 -59.66
N PHE A 16 -24.82 2.81 -59.08
CA PHE A 16 -24.78 3.16 -57.67
C PHE A 16 -25.87 4.22 -57.49
N ALA A 17 -27.10 3.74 -57.28
CA ALA A 17 -28.04 4.45 -56.46
C ALA A 17 -27.42 4.53 -55.06
N PHE A 18 -26.49 5.46 -54.88
CA PHE A 18 -26.30 6.09 -53.57
C PHE A 18 -27.64 6.74 -53.28
N ALA A 19 -28.54 5.97 -52.68
CA ALA A 19 -29.69 6.50 -52.00
C ALA A 19 -29.14 7.53 -51.03
N CYS A 20 -29.31 8.81 -51.36
CA CYS A 20 -29.11 9.89 -50.42
C CYS A 20 -29.97 9.57 -49.21
N ALA A 21 -29.37 9.05 -48.14
CA ALA A 21 -30.03 9.08 -46.85
C ALA A 21 -30.44 10.55 -46.65
N LYS A 22 -31.75 10.81 -46.51
CA LYS A 22 -32.23 12.17 -46.23
C LYS A 22 -31.43 12.68 -45.03
N ALA A 23 -30.94 13.92 -45.07
CA ALA A 23 -30.02 14.46 -44.06
C ALA A 23 -30.42 14.14 -42.59
N PRO A 24 -31.72 14.17 -42.20
CA PRO A 24 -32.16 13.75 -40.85
C PRO A 24 -31.85 12.28 -40.51
N VAL A 25 -31.93 11.36 -41.47
CA VAL A 25 -31.66 9.92 -41.23
C VAL A 25 -30.18 9.69 -40.91
N LYS A 26 -29.28 10.32 -41.67
CA LYS A 26 -27.83 10.21 -41.40
C LYS A 26 -27.48 10.80 -40.03
N MET A 27 -28.05 11.95 -39.69
CA MET A 27 -27.86 12.58 -38.38
C MET A 27 -28.38 11.70 -37.23
N TYR A 28 -29.51 11.03 -37.42
CA TYR A 28 -30.05 10.07 -36.46
C TYR A 28 -29.07 8.90 -36.23
N ASP A 29 -28.58 8.28 -37.30
CA ASP A 29 -27.63 7.17 -37.22
C ASP A 29 -26.31 7.59 -36.53
N ASP A 30 -25.78 8.76 -36.89
CA ASP A 30 -24.56 9.33 -36.30
C ASP A 30 -24.77 9.61 -34.78
N THR A 31 -25.94 10.12 -34.38
CA THR A 31 -26.26 10.40 -32.96
C THR A 31 -26.40 9.11 -32.16
N LYS A 32 -27.05 8.09 -32.74
CA LYS A 32 -27.19 6.77 -32.12
C LYS A 32 -25.83 6.09 -31.94
N ALA A 33 -24.94 6.22 -32.92
CA ALA A 33 -23.58 5.74 -32.82
C ALA A 33 -22.80 6.43 -31.67
N ALA A 34 -22.96 7.75 -31.50
CA ALA A 34 -22.34 8.50 -30.42
C ALA A 34 -22.86 8.05 -29.03
N LEU A 35 -24.18 7.85 -28.89
CA LEU A 35 -24.77 7.35 -27.64
C LEU A 35 -24.32 5.92 -27.31
N ASN A 36 -24.27 5.04 -28.31
CA ASN A 36 -23.73 3.69 -28.14
C ASN A 36 -22.24 3.71 -27.75
N ALA A 37 -21.47 4.66 -28.28
CA ALA A 37 -20.07 4.84 -27.89
C ALA A 37 -19.95 5.33 -26.43
N ALA A 38 -20.85 6.19 -25.97
CA ALA A 38 -20.91 6.61 -24.56
C ALA A 38 -21.30 5.44 -23.64
N GLU A 39 -22.23 4.57 -24.05
CA GLU A 39 -22.58 3.36 -23.29
C GLU A 39 -21.40 2.43 -23.03
N GLN A 40 -20.42 2.35 -23.93
CA GLN A 40 -19.20 1.55 -23.72
C GLN A 40 -18.41 1.98 -22.48
N TYR A 41 -18.64 3.19 -22.00
CA TYR A 41 -18.02 3.76 -20.80
C TYR A 41 -19.01 3.88 -19.63
N ASN A 42 -20.06 3.05 -19.61
CA ASN A 42 -21.07 3.03 -18.55
C ASN A 42 -21.80 4.39 -18.39
N ALA A 43 -22.10 5.07 -19.51
CA ALA A 43 -22.74 6.39 -19.48
C ALA A 43 -24.12 6.42 -18.80
N LYS A 44 -24.82 5.29 -18.71
CA LYS A 44 -26.12 5.21 -18.03
C LYS A 44 -25.98 5.46 -16.53
N GLU A 45 -24.85 5.09 -15.96
CA GLU A 45 -24.51 5.19 -14.54
C GLU A 45 -23.64 6.44 -14.30
N CYS A 46 -22.67 6.71 -15.18
CA CYS A 46 -21.68 7.78 -14.99
C CYS A 46 -22.07 9.16 -15.54
N ALA A 47 -23.08 9.25 -16.42
CA ALA A 47 -23.55 10.50 -17.03
C ALA A 47 -25.06 10.45 -17.27
N THR A 48 -25.81 9.99 -16.27
CA THR A 48 -27.24 9.70 -16.38
C THR A 48 -28.04 10.91 -16.87
N GLU A 49 -27.72 12.12 -16.41
CA GLU A 49 -28.45 13.34 -16.77
C GLU A 49 -28.25 13.69 -18.25
N GLU A 50 -27.00 13.82 -18.69
CA GLU A 50 -26.66 14.20 -20.06
C GLU A 50 -27.04 13.11 -21.07
N TYR A 51 -26.84 11.84 -20.71
CA TYR A 51 -27.22 10.69 -21.53
C TYR A 51 -28.75 10.61 -21.71
N ASN A 52 -29.53 10.78 -20.63
CA ASN A 52 -30.99 10.79 -20.71
C ASN A 52 -31.50 11.98 -21.54
N ALA A 53 -30.93 13.16 -21.34
CA ALA A 53 -31.30 14.36 -22.10
C ALA A 53 -31.04 14.23 -23.61
N ALA A 54 -29.97 13.51 -24.00
CA ALA A 54 -29.67 13.20 -25.39
C ALA A 54 -30.63 12.16 -25.98
N MET A 55 -30.97 11.12 -25.21
CA MET A 55 -31.96 10.09 -25.57
C MET A 55 -33.35 10.69 -25.77
N GLU A 56 -33.77 11.64 -24.94
CA GLU A 56 -35.05 12.34 -25.08
C GLU A 56 -35.14 13.12 -26.39
N GLU A 57 -34.10 13.86 -26.78
CA GLU A 57 -34.08 14.59 -28.05
C GLU A 57 -34.03 13.65 -29.26
N LEU A 58 -33.30 12.54 -29.16
CA LEU A 58 -33.25 11.52 -30.21
C LEU A 58 -34.64 10.90 -30.42
N LYS A 59 -35.35 10.57 -29.33
CA LYS A 59 -36.71 10.05 -29.39
C LYS A 59 -37.68 11.08 -29.99
N ALA A 60 -37.59 12.34 -29.58
CA ALA A 60 -38.41 13.41 -30.14
C ALA A 60 -38.15 13.62 -31.65
N ALA A 61 -36.89 13.47 -32.10
CA ALA A 61 -36.57 13.50 -33.52
C ALA A 61 -37.18 12.32 -34.29
N GLU A 62 -37.14 11.12 -33.72
CA GLU A 62 -37.74 9.91 -34.29
C GLU A 62 -39.25 10.06 -34.45
N GLU A 63 -39.94 10.59 -33.44
CA GLU A 63 -41.37 10.89 -33.48
C GLU A 63 -41.72 11.86 -34.62
N GLN A 64 -40.95 12.94 -34.80
CA GLN A 64 -41.14 13.89 -35.91
C GLN A 64 -40.91 13.24 -37.29
N MET A 65 -39.92 12.35 -37.40
CA MET A 65 -39.66 11.59 -38.63
C MET A 65 -40.75 10.58 -38.94
N GLU A 66 -41.39 10.01 -37.91
CA GLU A 66 -42.53 9.09 -38.06
C GLU A 66 -43.78 9.84 -38.50
N GLU A 67 -44.12 10.96 -37.85
CA GLU A 67 -45.24 11.83 -38.24
C GLU A 67 -45.13 12.27 -39.71
N ALA A 68 -43.91 12.61 -40.16
CA ALA A 68 -43.65 12.97 -41.55
C ALA A 68 -44.07 11.90 -42.58
N LYS A 69 -44.23 10.63 -42.18
CA LYS A 69 -44.68 9.56 -43.10
C LYS A 69 -46.14 9.77 -43.51
N ASP A 70 -46.98 10.22 -42.59
CA ASP A 70 -48.44 10.32 -42.74
C ASP A 70 -48.92 11.69 -43.26
N HIS A 71 -48.02 12.68 -43.33
CA HIS A 71 -48.36 14.04 -43.79
C HIS A 71 -47.98 14.32 -45.25
N THR A 72 -48.83 15.09 -45.93
CA THR A 72 -48.63 15.53 -47.33
C THR A 72 -47.48 16.54 -47.47
N PHE A 73 -47.31 17.43 -46.49
CA PHE A 73 -46.22 18.41 -46.45
C PHE A 73 -45.17 18.00 -45.41
N LYS A 74 -44.17 17.25 -45.85
CA LYS A 74 -43.16 16.62 -44.96
C LYS A 74 -42.05 17.57 -44.51
N GLY A 75 -41.93 18.74 -45.13
CA GLY A 75 -40.82 19.69 -44.91
C GLY A 75 -40.73 20.14 -43.46
N GLU A 76 -41.83 20.63 -42.89
CA GLU A 76 -41.89 21.13 -41.51
C GLU A 76 -41.50 20.07 -40.48
N TYR A 77 -41.93 18.83 -40.66
CA TYR A 77 -41.58 17.71 -39.79
C TYR A 77 -40.10 17.32 -39.90
N TYR A 78 -39.53 17.33 -41.11
CA TYR A 78 -38.10 17.07 -41.28
C TYR A 78 -37.23 18.21 -40.74
N ASP A 79 -37.66 19.47 -40.86
CA ASP A 79 -36.96 20.62 -40.28
C ASP A 79 -37.00 20.57 -38.73
N ALA A 80 -38.15 20.20 -38.16
CA ALA A 80 -38.31 19.97 -36.73
C ALA A 80 -37.43 18.80 -36.24
N ALA A 81 -37.42 17.68 -36.98
CA ALA A 81 -36.54 16.55 -36.70
C ALA A 81 -35.06 16.94 -36.78
N GLU A 82 -34.63 17.71 -37.78
CA GLU A 82 -33.24 18.16 -37.89
C GLU A 82 -32.83 19.01 -36.70
N LYS A 83 -33.70 19.92 -36.23
CA LYS A 83 -33.44 20.73 -35.04
C LYS A 83 -33.27 19.86 -33.79
N ARG A 84 -34.15 18.86 -33.60
CA ARG A 84 -34.07 17.89 -32.50
C ARG A 84 -32.79 17.06 -32.58
N LEU A 85 -32.39 16.62 -33.77
CA LEU A 85 -31.16 15.86 -33.99
C LEU A 85 -29.91 16.68 -33.69
N LYS A 86 -29.86 17.97 -34.05
CA LYS A 86 -28.74 18.84 -33.65
C LYS A 86 -28.63 18.94 -32.13
N ALA A 87 -29.75 19.15 -31.44
CA ALA A 87 -29.77 19.17 -29.99
C ALA A 87 -29.34 17.81 -29.39
N ALA A 88 -29.80 16.70 -29.96
CA ALA A 88 -29.41 15.35 -29.56
C ALA A 88 -27.91 15.10 -29.76
N GLN A 89 -27.32 15.56 -30.87
CA GLN A 89 -25.88 15.47 -31.15
C GLN A 89 -25.05 16.27 -30.15
N GLU A 90 -25.45 17.50 -29.85
CA GLU A 90 -24.78 18.35 -28.87
C GLU A 90 -24.81 17.71 -27.47
N LYS A 91 -25.99 17.23 -27.03
CA LYS A 91 -26.14 16.55 -25.75
C LYS A 91 -25.41 15.21 -25.71
N ALA A 92 -25.39 14.44 -26.80
CA ALA A 92 -24.64 13.19 -26.88
C ALA A 92 -23.12 13.41 -26.81
N ALA A 93 -22.61 14.46 -27.46
CA ALA A 93 -21.21 14.85 -27.38
C ALA A 93 -20.84 15.34 -25.96
N GLU A 94 -21.75 16.06 -25.31
CA GLU A 94 -21.59 16.45 -23.91
C GLU A 94 -21.59 15.24 -22.97
N ALA A 95 -22.54 14.31 -23.14
CA ALA A 95 -22.59 13.05 -22.40
C ALA A 95 -21.29 12.27 -22.55
N GLU A 96 -20.77 12.09 -23.77
CA GLU A 96 -19.49 11.41 -24.01
C GLU A 96 -18.33 12.11 -23.27
N ARG A 97 -18.28 13.44 -23.30
CA ARG A 97 -17.25 14.23 -22.59
C ARG A 97 -17.35 14.03 -21.08
N VAL A 98 -18.56 14.10 -20.52
CA VAL A 98 -18.81 13.93 -19.09
C VAL A 98 -18.50 12.50 -18.66
N THR A 99 -19.01 11.49 -19.37
CA THR A 99 -18.74 10.07 -19.09
C THR A 99 -17.25 9.79 -19.10
N LYS A 100 -16.49 10.23 -20.11
CA LYS A 100 -15.03 10.02 -20.16
C LYS A 100 -14.31 10.67 -18.98
N ALA A 101 -14.71 11.88 -18.62
CA ALA A 101 -14.12 12.58 -17.48
C ALA A 101 -14.47 11.89 -16.14
N MET A 102 -15.70 11.41 -16.00
CA MET A 102 -16.18 10.73 -14.80
C MET A 102 -15.57 9.33 -14.67
N SER A 103 -15.62 8.50 -15.72
CA SER A 103 -14.96 7.20 -15.78
C SER A 103 -13.48 7.33 -15.41
N LYS A 104 -12.75 8.31 -15.95
CA LYS A 104 -11.35 8.53 -15.57
C LYS A 104 -11.17 8.86 -14.08
N LYS A 105 -12.09 9.59 -13.46
CA LYS A 105 -12.05 9.86 -12.01
C LYS A 105 -12.39 8.61 -11.21
N ASN A 106 -13.36 7.82 -11.68
CA ASN A 106 -13.78 6.57 -11.08
C ASN A 106 -12.65 5.53 -11.11
N ASP A 107 -11.99 5.36 -12.27
CA ASP A 107 -10.84 4.47 -12.43
C ASP A 107 -9.68 4.83 -11.49
N ARG A 108 -9.48 6.14 -11.25
CA ARG A 108 -8.48 6.62 -10.28
C ARG A 108 -8.86 6.27 -8.85
N ALA A 109 -10.11 6.55 -8.47
CA ALA A 109 -10.62 6.20 -7.15
C ALA A 109 -10.54 4.68 -6.91
N ALA A 110 -10.89 3.88 -7.92
CA ALA A 110 -10.79 2.42 -7.88
C ALA A 110 -9.34 1.94 -7.71
N ALA A 111 -8.39 2.51 -8.44
CA ALA A 111 -6.98 2.16 -8.30
C ALA A 111 -6.41 2.55 -6.91
N GLU A 112 -6.81 3.71 -6.38
CA GLU A 112 -6.43 4.12 -5.03
C GLU A 112 -7.05 3.22 -3.95
N LEU A 113 -8.32 2.86 -4.10
CA LEU A 113 -9.01 1.96 -3.19
C LEU A 113 -8.38 0.56 -3.23
N GLU A 114 -8.02 0.03 -4.41
CA GLU A 114 -7.34 -1.27 -4.53
C GLU A 114 -6.03 -1.31 -3.72
N GLU A 115 -5.24 -0.24 -3.76
CA GLU A 115 -4.00 -0.17 -2.99
C GLU A 115 -4.27 -0.13 -1.48
N LEU A 116 -5.29 0.61 -1.04
CA LEU A 116 -5.71 0.60 0.37
C LEU A 116 -6.20 -0.77 0.82
N GLY A 117 -6.88 -1.53 -0.04
CA GLY A 117 -7.29 -2.89 0.25
C GLY A 117 -6.09 -3.79 0.57
N LYS A 118 -5.02 -3.72 -0.23
CA LYS A 118 -3.78 -4.47 0.03
C LYS A 118 -3.14 -4.07 1.36
N GLU A 119 -3.16 -2.79 1.69
CA GLU A 119 -2.61 -2.32 2.96
C GLU A 119 -3.46 -2.75 4.17
N LEU A 120 -4.79 -2.77 4.03
CA LEU A 120 -5.71 -3.31 5.05
C LEU A 120 -5.49 -4.81 5.27
N ASP A 121 -5.35 -5.58 4.19
CA ASP A 121 -5.03 -7.02 4.26
C ASP A 121 -3.68 -7.25 4.94
N ALA A 122 -2.67 -6.42 4.64
CA ALA A 122 -1.33 -6.55 5.19
C ALA A 122 -1.28 -6.35 6.71
N ILE A 123 -2.20 -5.55 7.28
CA ILE A 123 -2.25 -5.29 8.72
C ILE A 123 -3.26 -6.17 9.46
N GLU A 124 -4.11 -6.95 8.77
CA GLU A 124 -5.23 -7.69 9.36
C GLU A 124 -4.79 -8.55 10.56
N ALA A 125 -3.77 -9.38 10.36
CA ALA A 125 -3.30 -10.30 11.40
C ALA A 125 -2.74 -9.56 12.62
N ASP A 126 -2.04 -8.45 12.39
CA ASP A 126 -1.51 -7.62 13.48
C ASP A 126 -2.64 -6.85 14.19
N ALA A 127 -3.60 -6.30 13.43
CA ALA A 127 -4.75 -5.60 13.97
C ALA A 127 -5.58 -6.50 14.90
N GLN A 128 -5.79 -7.76 14.50
CA GLN A 128 -6.44 -8.78 15.32
C GLN A 128 -5.59 -9.15 16.55
N LYS A 129 -4.27 -9.35 16.38
CA LYS A 129 -3.35 -9.68 17.48
C LYS A 129 -3.36 -8.60 18.57
N TYR A 130 -3.35 -7.32 18.18
CA TYR A 130 -3.24 -6.19 19.09
C TYR A 130 -4.60 -5.52 19.40
N ASN A 131 -5.71 -6.08 18.93
CA ASN A 131 -7.08 -5.58 19.13
C ASN A 131 -7.22 -4.09 18.76
N VAL A 132 -6.79 -3.74 17.54
CA VAL A 132 -6.88 -2.39 16.99
C VAL A 132 -8.34 -2.08 16.67
N GLY A 133 -8.97 -1.23 17.49
CA GLY A 133 -10.42 -1.02 17.47
C GLY A 133 -10.96 -0.36 16.20
N ASN A 134 -10.12 0.31 15.41
CA ASN A 134 -10.52 1.00 14.18
C ASN A 134 -10.52 0.09 12.94
N TYR A 135 -9.97 -1.13 13.00
CA TYR A 135 -9.78 -1.95 11.80
C TYR A 135 -11.10 -2.34 11.11
N ASP A 136 -12.09 -2.80 11.88
CA ASP A 136 -13.40 -3.19 11.34
C ASP A 136 -14.15 -1.99 10.72
N GLU A 137 -14.00 -0.79 11.29
CA GLU A 137 -14.58 0.44 10.74
C GLU A 137 -13.94 0.79 9.38
N LEU A 138 -12.62 0.62 9.24
CA LEU A 138 -11.91 0.86 7.98
C LEU A 138 -12.35 -0.11 6.89
N VAL A 139 -12.56 -1.39 7.22
CA VAL A 139 -13.09 -2.38 6.29
C VAL A 139 -14.51 -2.01 5.84
N ALA A 140 -15.38 -1.58 6.76
CA ALA A 140 -16.73 -1.14 6.40
C ALA A 140 -16.72 0.08 5.46
N LYS A 141 -15.83 1.06 5.71
CA LYS A 141 -15.66 2.22 4.81
C LYS A 141 -15.10 1.82 3.46
N TYR A 142 -14.21 0.82 3.41
CA TYR A 142 -13.70 0.28 2.16
C TYR A 142 -14.83 -0.31 1.30
N GLU A 143 -15.70 -1.12 1.89
CA GLU A 143 -16.86 -1.69 1.20
C GLU A 143 -17.84 -0.60 0.72
N GLU A 144 -18.08 0.43 1.53
CA GLU A 144 -18.91 1.57 1.13
C GLU A 144 -18.28 2.38 -0.01
N ALA A 145 -16.96 2.62 0.02
CA ALA A 145 -16.23 3.28 -1.06
C ALA A 145 -16.30 2.50 -2.37
N GLN A 146 -16.25 1.16 -2.29
CA GLN A 146 -16.42 0.29 -3.45
C GLN A 146 -17.83 0.42 -4.04
N GLY A 147 -18.86 0.49 -3.21
CA GLY A 147 -20.24 0.76 -3.65
C GLY A 147 -20.36 2.08 -4.42
N TYR A 148 -19.75 3.16 -3.92
CA TYR A 148 -19.74 4.43 -4.66
C TYR A 148 -18.96 4.38 -5.97
N ILE A 149 -17.94 3.52 -6.10
CA ILE A 149 -17.24 3.31 -7.37
C ILE A 149 -18.14 2.57 -8.36
N ASP A 150 -18.88 1.56 -7.90
CA ASP A 150 -19.84 0.82 -8.74
C ASP A 150 -20.97 1.72 -9.24
N ASP A 151 -21.43 2.64 -8.39
CA ASP A 151 -22.43 3.67 -8.71
C ASP A 151 -21.87 4.87 -9.48
N CYS A 152 -20.57 4.87 -9.81
CA CYS A 152 -19.87 5.95 -10.50
C CYS A 152 -19.97 7.32 -9.82
N GLU A 153 -19.89 7.32 -8.49
CA GLU A 153 -19.86 8.49 -7.62
C GLU A 153 -18.45 8.73 -7.03
N PRO A 154 -17.42 9.02 -7.86
CA PRO A 154 -16.04 9.10 -7.39
C PRO A 154 -15.82 10.21 -6.36
N GLY A 155 -16.69 11.22 -6.28
CA GLY A 155 -16.62 12.26 -5.26
C GLY A 155 -16.85 11.70 -3.84
N LYS A 156 -17.82 10.80 -3.69
CA LYS A 156 -18.12 10.16 -2.40
C LYS A 156 -17.09 9.08 -2.08
N ALA A 157 -16.70 8.29 -3.08
CA ALA A 157 -15.63 7.30 -2.93
C ALA A 157 -14.33 7.95 -2.46
N ASN A 158 -13.90 9.06 -3.07
CA ASN A 158 -12.68 9.75 -2.68
C ASN A 158 -12.71 10.29 -1.24
N ALA A 159 -13.88 10.76 -0.76
CA ALA A 159 -14.02 11.20 0.62
C ALA A 159 -13.77 10.05 1.60
N LEU A 160 -14.33 8.87 1.34
CA LEU A 160 -14.07 7.68 2.14
C LEU A 160 -12.64 7.17 2.00
N ILE A 161 -12.06 7.20 0.79
CA ILE A 161 -10.65 6.86 0.56
C ILE A 161 -9.72 7.71 1.44
N ASP A 162 -9.99 9.01 1.57
CA ASP A 162 -9.20 9.90 2.43
C ASP A 162 -9.37 9.57 3.92
N GLU A 163 -10.58 9.21 4.36
CA GLU A 163 -10.82 8.72 5.73
C GLU A 163 -10.11 7.39 6.00
N ILE A 164 -10.16 6.45 5.05
CA ILE A 164 -9.49 5.15 5.16
C ILE A 164 -7.98 5.36 5.25
N LYS A 165 -7.39 6.22 4.40
CA LYS A 165 -5.95 6.56 4.46
C LYS A 165 -5.54 7.07 5.84
N ALA A 166 -6.32 8.00 6.41
CA ALA A 166 -6.03 8.57 7.72
C ALA A 166 -6.12 7.50 8.82
N GLY A 167 -7.24 6.77 8.89
CA GLY A 167 -7.40 5.76 9.94
C GLY A 167 -6.46 4.56 9.78
N LEU A 168 -6.05 4.24 8.56
CA LEU A 168 -5.02 3.22 8.30
C LEU A 168 -3.64 3.65 8.80
N GLN A 169 -3.30 4.93 8.67
CA GLN A 169 -2.08 5.46 9.29
C GLN A 169 -2.16 5.31 10.82
N ASP A 170 -3.26 5.73 11.44
CA ASP A 170 -3.45 5.62 12.89
C ASP A 170 -3.35 4.16 13.35
N ALA A 171 -3.99 3.23 12.64
CA ALA A 171 -3.92 1.80 12.92
C ALA A 171 -2.48 1.26 12.83
N LYS A 172 -1.70 1.69 11.84
CA LYS A 172 -0.29 1.30 11.70
C LYS A 172 0.57 1.83 12.86
N GLU A 173 0.29 3.05 13.33
CA GLU A 173 0.98 3.64 14.49
C GLU A 173 0.67 2.87 15.78
N GLU A 174 -0.60 2.50 16.01
CA GLU A 174 -1.01 1.66 17.14
C GLU A 174 -0.33 0.28 17.12
N ILE A 175 -0.32 -0.38 15.96
CA ILE A 175 0.36 -1.68 15.77
C ILE A 175 1.86 -1.54 16.04
N ALA A 176 2.49 -0.49 15.52
CA ALA A 176 3.91 -0.25 15.73
C ALA A 176 4.24 -0.02 17.22
N ALA A 177 3.40 0.74 17.94
CA ALA A 177 3.55 0.95 19.36
C ALA A 177 3.39 -0.36 20.15
N ALA A 178 2.38 -1.18 19.83
CA ALA A 178 2.15 -2.46 20.49
C ALA A 178 3.30 -3.45 20.27
N LYS A 179 3.83 -3.52 19.04
CA LYS A 179 5.03 -4.31 18.71
C LYS A 179 6.26 -3.84 19.47
N ALA A 180 6.43 -2.54 19.65
CA ALA A 180 7.55 -1.98 20.40
C ALA A 180 7.48 -2.34 21.88
N GLU A 181 6.30 -2.34 22.50
CA GLU A 181 6.13 -2.78 23.89
C GLU A 181 6.37 -4.28 24.05
N GLU A 182 5.84 -5.13 23.15
CA GLU A 182 6.13 -6.58 23.17
C GLU A 182 7.64 -6.86 23.05
N MET A 183 8.35 -6.12 22.19
CA MET A 183 9.80 -6.23 22.06
C MET A 183 10.52 -5.84 23.36
N LYS A 184 10.10 -4.74 24.01
CA LYS A 184 10.66 -4.34 25.32
C LYS A 184 10.44 -5.39 26.39
N GLU A 185 9.24 -5.96 26.47
CA GLU A 185 8.91 -7.02 27.43
C GLU A 185 9.74 -8.28 27.18
N SER A 186 9.94 -8.68 25.91
CA SER A 186 10.78 -9.84 25.57
C SER A 186 12.26 -9.63 25.94
N MET A 187 12.79 -8.41 25.77
CA MET A 187 14.15 -8.07 26.15
C MET A 187 14.33 -8.05 27.67
N ALA A 188 13.33 -7.57 28.42
CA ALA A 188 13.34 -7.59 29.89
C ALA A 188 13.25 -9.03 30.44
N ALA A 189 12.50 -9.92 29.77
CA ALA A 189 12.40 -11.33 30.15
C ALA A 189 13.66 -12.14 29.82
N GLU A 190 14.39 -11.79 28.75
CA GLU A 190 15.71 -12.39 28.44
C GLU A 190 16.79 -11.97 29.46
N GLU A 191 16.75 -10.73 29.95
CA GLU A 191 17.69 -10.26 30.98
C GLU A 191 17.56 -11.02 32.31
N GLU A 192 16.36 -11.52 32.66
CA GLU A 192 16.15 -12.36 33.85
C GLU A 192 16.47 -13.85 33.64
N THR A 193 16.54 -14.34 32.39
CA THR A 193 16.70 -15.78 32.09
C THR A 193 18.11 -16.19 31.68
N THR A 194 19.02 -15.26 31.38
CA THR A 194 20.46 -15.57 31.21
C THR A 194 21.19 -15.66 32.55
N LYS A 195 20.72 -16.52 33.45
CA LYS A 195 21.56 -17.05 34.54
C LYS A 195 22.16 -18.35 34.05
N GLU A 196 23.29 -18.28 33.34
CA GLU A 196 24.11 -19.47 33.07
C GLU A 196 24.59 -20.01 34.42
N SER A 197 23.92 -21.06 34.92
CA SER A 197 24.32 -21.73 36.15
C SER A 197 25.51 -22.65 35.87
N SER A 198 26.74 -22.14 35.99
CA SER A 198 27.89 -22.97 36.27
C SER A 198 28.59 -22.45 37.53
N GLY A 199 28.43 -23.18 38.63
CA GLY A 199 28.88 -22.76 39.96
C GLY A 199 30.37 -22.40 40.07
N VAL A 200 30.74 -21.85 41.23
CA VAL A 200 32.09 -21.38 41.55
C VAL A 200 33.16 -22.47 41.32
N GLU A 201 34.07 -22.24 40.37
CA GLU A 201 35.23 -23.07 40.09
C GLU A 201 36.45 -22.60 40.89
N LYS A 202 37.27 -23.51 41.44
CA LYS A 202 38.57 -23.17 42.06
C LYS A 202 39.68 -23.26 41.02
N TYR A 203 40.48 -22.20 40.87
CA TYR A 203 41.61 -22.15 39.95
C TYR A 203 42.92 -21.90 40.69
N THR A 204 43.93 -22.76 40.48
CA THR A 204 45.28 -22.57 41.03
C THR A 204 46.14 -21.80 40.04
N VAL A 205 46.65 -20.64 40.47
CA VAL A 205 47.52 -19.77 39.67
C VAL A 205 48.83 -20.49 39.37
N VAL A 206 49.24 -20.52 38.10
CA VAL A 206 50.53 -21.08 37.68
C VAL A 206 51.51 -19.99 37.29
N LYS A 207 52.80 -20.34 37.18
CA LYS A 207 53.85 -19.38 36.82
C LYS A 207 53.59 -18.79 35.43
N GLY A 208 53.49 -17.47 35.36
CA GLY A 208 53.24 -16.71 34.13
C GLY A 208 51.78 -16.32 33.92
N ASP A 209 50.87 -16.72 34.82
CA ASP A 209 49.48 -16.28 34.75
C ASP A 209 49.33 -14.78 35.09
N THR A 210 48.41 -14.13 34.39
CA THR A 210 47.83 -12.84 34.75
C THR A 210 46.32 -13.00 34.93
N LEU A 211 45.67 -12.10 35.67
CA LEU A 211 44.20 -12.14 35.79
C LEU A 211 43.50 -11.99 34.43
N TRP A 212 44.13 -11.24 33.51
CA TRP A 212 43.70 -11.09 32.12
C TRP A 212 43.68 -12.45 31.39
N ASP A 213 44.79 -13.20 31.43
CA ASP A 213 44.90 -14.50 30.75
C ASP A 213 44.02 -15.56 31.40
N ILE A 214 43.85 -15.52 32.72
CA ILE A 214 42.91 -16.41 33.43
C ILE A 214 41.48 -16.10 32.99
N SER A 215 41.10 -14.81 32.90
CA SER A 215 39.78 -14.39 32.45
C SER A 215 39.50 -14.78 30.99
N ASP A 216 40.50 -14.65 30.11
CA ASP A 216 40.38 -15.09 28.73
C ASP A 216 40.05 -16.59 28.66
N ARG A 217 40.77 -17.41 29.44
CA ARG A 217 40.53 -18.86 29.48
C ARG A 217 39.22 -19.26 30.16
N LYS A 218 38.76 -18.50 31.16
CA LYS A 218 37.61 -18.88 32.00
C LYS A 218 36.28 -18.29 31.55
N TYR A 219 36.30 -17.07 31.02
CA TYR A 219 35.11 -16.34 30.59
C TYR A 219 35.12 -16.04 29.08
N MET A 220 36.13 -16.51 28.33
CA MET A 220 36.29 -16.22 26.89
C MET A 220 36.34 -14.72 26.57
N ASN A 221 36.65 -13.91 27.58
CA ASN A 221 36.76 -12.48 27.47
C ASN A 221 37.77 -11.99 28.51
N PRO A 222 38.92 -11.46 28.07
CA PRO A 222 39.95 -11.03 29.01
C PRO A 222 39.56 -9.77 29.81
N PHE A 223 38.63 -8.96 29.31
CA PHE A 223 38.16 -7.76 30.02
C PHE A 223 37.32 -8.10 31.26
N MET A 224 36.98 -9.37 31.48
CA MET A 224 36.21 -9.84 32.63
C MET A 224 37.09 -10.20 33.84
N TRP A 225 38.39 -9.92 33.79
CA TRP A 225 39.31 -10.14 34.91
C TRP A 225 38.87 -9.48 36.24
N PRO A 226 38.12 -8.34 36.25
CA PRO A 226 37.64 -7.77 37.50
C PRO A 226 36.68 -8.69 38.26
N LEU A 227 35.94 -9.57 37.59
CA LEU A 227 35.11 -10.57 38.27
C LEU A 227 35.95 -11.51 39.15
N ILE A 228 37.13 -11.91 38.66
CA ILE A 228 38.07 -12.74 39.43
C ILE A 228 38.60 -11.92 40.62
N TYR A 229 38.98 -10.67 40.39
CA TYR A 229 39.47 -9.81 41.47
C TYR A 229 38.40 -9.59 42.55
N TRP A 230 37.18 -9.24 42.16
CA TRP A 230 36.09 -8.94 43.09
C TRP A 230 35.69 -10.13 43.94
N ALA A 231 35.70 -11.34 43.36
CA ALA A 231 35.44 -12.58 44.09
C ALA A 231 36.57 -12.99 45.06
N ASN A 232 37.77 -12.39 44.95
CA ASN A 232 38.95 -12.78 45.71
C ASN A 232 39.70 -11.57 46.33
N LYS A 233 39.01 -10.45 46.59
CA LYS A 233 39.62 -9.21 47.13
C LYS A 233 40.40 -9.42 48.43
N ASP A 234 39.99 -10.40 49.23
CA ASP A 234 40.69 -10.71 50.49
C ASP A 234 42.08 -11.31 50.25
N GLU A 235 42.24 -12.09 49.18
CA GLU A 235 43.48 -12.78 48.80
C GLU A 235 44.35 -12.00 47.81
N ILE A 236 43.75 -11.18 46.95
CA ILE A 236 44.44 -10.37 45.93
C ILE A 236 44.57 -8.94 46.46
N LYS A 237 45.78 -8.56 46.87
CA LYS A 237 46.07 -7.18 47.31
C LYS A 237 46.30 -6.23 46.14
N ASP A 238 46.91 -6.74 45.08
CA ASP A 238 47.13 -6.02 43.83
C ASP A 238 46.85 -6.99 42.67
N PRO A 239 45.82 -6.72 41.84
CA PRO A 239 45.49 -7.47 40.63
C PRO A 239 46.60 -7.60 39.60
N ASP A 240 47.54 -6.67 39.56
CA ASP A 240 48.70 -6.74 38.69
C ASP A 240 49.82 -7.63 39.31
N LEU A 241 49.67 -8.07 40.58
CA LEU A 241 50.61 -8.92 41.31
C LEU A 241 49.93 -10.17 41.91
N ILE A 242 49.79 -11.20 41.08
CA ILE A 242 49.39 -12.54 41.52
C ILE A 242 50.58 -13.51 41.52
N PHE A 243 50.55 -14.49 42.42
CA PHE A 243 51.66 -15.41 42.66
C PHE A 243 51.28 -16.87 42.39
N PRO A 244 52.20 -17.68 41.83
CA PRO A 244 51.95 -19.10 41.62
C PRO A 244 51.61 -19.83 42.92
N GLY A 245 50.58 -20.67 42.88
CA GLY A 245 50.07 -21.42 44.02
C GLY A 245 48.89 -20.78 44.75
N GLN A 246 48.54 -19.52 44.46
CA GLN A 246 47.28 -18.93 44.93
C GLN A 246 46.06 -19.66 44.34
N ILE A 247 44.96 -19.73 45.08
CA ILE A 247 43.75 -20.43 44.64
C ILE A 247 42.59 -19.44 44.57
N PHE A 248 42.17 -19.08 43.35
CA PHE A 248 41.08 -18.14 43.15
C PHE A 248 39.74 -18.83 42.93
N ASN A 249 38.69 -18.21 43.46
CA ASN A 249 37.30 -18.48 43.12
C ASN A 249 36.98 -17.83 41.76
N ILE A 250 36.59 -18.64 40.80
CA ILE A 250 36.11 -18.20 39.49
C ILE A 250 34.61 -18.42 39.48
N ASN A 251 33.85 -17.34 39.70
CA ASN A 251 32.40 -17.40 39.63
C ASN A 251 31.97 -17.37 38.16
N LYS A 252 31.38 -18.44 37.64
CA LYS A 252 30.76 -18.42 36.31
C LYS A 252 29.25 -18.15 36.36
N ASP A 253 28.68 -18.06 37.57
CA ASP A 253 27.32 -17.59 37.82
C ASP A 253 27.31 -16.06 38.02
N TYR A 254 27.67 -15.28 36.99
CA TYR A 254 27.59 -13.81 37.01
C TYR A 254 26.40 -13.31 36.21
N TYR A 255 25.79 -12.21 36.65
CA TYR A 255 24.73 -11.53 35.93
C TYR A 255 25.29 -10.72 34.76
N TYR A 256 24.47 -10.49 33.72
CA TYR A 256 24.86 -9.69 32.56
C TYR A 256 25.35 -8.28 32.95
N SER A 257 24.70 -7.67 33.94
CA SER A 257 25.10 -6.38 34.51
C SER A 257 26.50 -6.41 35.15
N GLU A 258 26.84 -7.47 35.89
CA GLU A 258 28.17 -7.64 36.49
C GLU A 258 29.26 -7.82 35.43
N LYS A 259 28.94 -8.52 34.33
CA LYS A 259 29.83 -8.64 33.17
C LYS A 259 30.11 -7.27 32.55
N GLU A 260 29.08 -6.46 32.29
CA GLU A 260 29.25 -5.13 31.71
C GLU A 260 30.02 -4.20 32.66
N GLU A 261 29.75 -4.26 33.97
CA GLU A 261 30.50 -3.51 34.98
C GLU A 261 31.98 -3.90 34.98
N ALA A 262 32.29 -5.20 34.94
CA ALA A 262 33.65 -5.69 34.88
C ALA A 262 34.38 -5.22 33.61
N ILE A 263 33.72 -5.32 32.45
CA ILE A 263 34.29 -4.86 31.18
C ILE A 263 34.53 -3.34 31.22
N ASN A 264 33.58 -2.57 31.73
CA ASN A 264 33.72 -1.12 31.84
C ASN A 264 34.84 -0.74 32.82
N PHE A 265 34.89 -1.38 33.98
CA PHE A 265 35.97 -1.18 34.95
C PHE A 265 37.34 -1.48 34.34
N ALA A 266 37.49 -2.62 33.66
CA ALA A 266 38.73 -2.99 33.00
C ALA A 266 39.19 -1.95 31.95
N LYS A 267 38.24 -1.33 31.24
CA LYS A 267 38.52 -0.31 30.21
C LYS A 267 38.80 1.07 30.78
N THR A 268 38.24 1.41 31.95
CA THR A 268 38.21 2.79 32.46
C THR A 268 39.05 3.02 33.72
N ARG A 269 39.49 1.98 34.43
CA ARG A 269 40.16 2.06 35.74
C ARG A 269 41.46 2.88 35.81
N GLY A 270 42.14 3.14 34.69
CA GLY A 270 43.47 3.76 34.71
C GLY A 270 44.55 2.91 35.42
N PRO A 271 45.77 3.47 35.66
CA PRO A 271 46.88 2.77 36.31
C PRO A 271 46.55 2.33 37.75
N TRP A 272 46.92 1.09 38.12
CA TRP A 272 46.56 0.47 39.41
C TRP A 272 47.15 1.23 40.62
N SER A 273 48.32 1.85 40.44
CA SER A 273 49.02 2.64 41.46
C SER A 273 48.30 3.93 41.89
N LEU A 274 47.11 4.22 41.37
CA LEU A 274 46.29 5.39 41.72
C LEU A 274 45.00 5.01 42.48
N PHE A 275 44.73 3.72 42.65
CA PHE A 275 43.49 3.18 43.22
C PHE A 275 43.72 2.33 44.47
N ASP A 276 44.94 2.34 45.03
CA ASP A 276 45.28 1.74 46.33
C ASP A 276 44.63 2.55 47.47
N GLY A 277 43.32 2.40 47.59
CA GLY A 277 42.50 3.04 48.61
C GLY A 277 43.12 2.92 50.01
N LYS A 278 43.71 4.03 50.46
CA LYS A 278 43.11 4.69 51.62
C LYS A 278 41.77 5.29 51.24
#